data_AF-A0A915D9B4-F1
#
_entry.id   AF-A0A915D9B4-F1
#
_cell.length_a   1.000
_cell.length_b   1.000
_cell.length_c   1.000
_cell.angle_alpha   90.00
_cell.angle_beta   90.00
_cell.angle_gamma   90.00
#
_symmetry.space_group_name_H-M   'P 1'
#
loop_
_entity.id
_entity.type
_entity.pdbx_description
1 polymer ?
#
loop_
_entity_poly.entity_id
_entity_poly.type
_entity_poly.pdbx_seq_one_letter_code
_entity_poly.pdbx_strand_id
1 'polypeptide(L)' 'MLDSSDFPHDVKDHAREILRGCGGGSVGAYSQSTGVDIIRKHVAEFIERERWFPCDWENVTLSGGASEAIRNVLKLL' A
#
# COMPACT_ATOMS: atom_id res chain seq x y z
N MET A 1 -22.07 -1.11 5.33
CA MET A 1 -21.01 -2.09 5.62
C MET A 1 -19.96 -1.52 6.58
N LEU A 2 -19.41 -0.34 6.31
CA LEU A 2 -18.50 0.33 7.27
C LEU A 2 -19.22 0.87 8.53
N ASP A 3 -20.53 1.07 8.46
CA ASP A 3 -21.34 1.54 9.60
C ASP A 3 -22.11 0.40 10.31
N SER A 4 -22.00 -0.85 9.87
CA SER A 4 -22.64 -1.96 10.58
C SER A 4 -21.83 -2.35 11.80
N SER A 5 -22.45 -2.93 12.83
CA SER A 5 -21.78 -3.41 14.05
C SER A 5 -20.96 -4.69 13.85
N ASP A 6 -20.93 -5.26 12.64
CA ASP A 6 -20.39 -6.60 12.39
C ASP A 6 -18.87 -6.67 12.43
N PHE A 7 -18.20 -5.53 12.22
CA PHE A 7 -16.75 -5.44 12.22
C PHE A 7 -16.22 -4.58 13.38
N PRO A 8 -15.05 -4.96 13.94
CA PRO A 8 -14.30 -4.12 14.87
C PRO A 8 -14.00 -2.72 14.32
N HIS A 9 -13.78 -1.77 15.24
CA HIS A 9 -13.58 -0.36 14.88
C HIS A 9 -12.28 -0.13 14.11
N ASP A 10 -11.20 -0.78 14.54
CA ASP A 10 -9.87 -0.73 13.90
C ASP A 10 -9.91 -1.21 12.45
N VAL A 11 -10.64 -2.30 12.16
CA VAL A 11 -10.81 -2.81 10.79
C VAL A 11 -11.50 -1.78 9.90
N LYS A 12 -12.55 -1.13 10.41
CA LYS A 12 -13.29 -0.09 9.67
C LYS A 12 -12.43 1.14 9.42
N ASP A 13 -11.67 1.57 10.41
CA ASP A 13 -10.79 2.72 10.28
C ASP A 13 -9.69 2.47 9.27
N HIS A 14 -9.06 1.30 9.34
CA HIS A 14 -8.06 0.90 8.37
C HIS A 14 -8.63 0.81 6.95
N ALA A 15 -9.84 0.25 6.78
CA ALA A 15 -10.53 0.23 5.49
C ALA A 15 -10.80 1.66 4.97
N ARG A 16 -11.29 2.56 5.83
CA ARG A 16 -11.54 3.98 5.46
C ARG A 16 -10.26 4.69 5.06
N GLU A 17 -9.18 4.45 5.78
CA GLU A 17 -7.86 5.02 5.50
C GLU A 17 -7.34 4.59 4.12
N ILE A 18 -7.40 3.29 3.81
CA ILE A 18 -7.03 2.77 2.49
C ILE A 18 -7.91 3.37 1.40
N LEU A 19 -9.24 3.38 1.60
CA LEU A 19 -10.20 3.94 0.65
C LEU A 19 -9.93 5.42 0.35
N ARG A 20 -9.56 6.22 1.36
CA ARG A 20 -9.16 7.63 1.17
C ARG A 20 -7.89 7.79 0.33
N GLY A 21 -7.00 6.79 0.36
CA GLY A 21 -5.80 6.76 -0.49
C GLY A 21 -6.08 6.38 -1.95
N CYS A 22 -7.25 5.78 -2.24
CA CYS A 22 -7.64 5.45 -3.61
C CYS A 22 -8.21 6.68 -4.34
N GLY A 23 -7.93 6.78 -5.65
CA GLY A 23 -8.44 7.86 -6.49
C GLY A 23 -9.98 7.97 -6.42
N GLY A 24 -10.48 9.15 -6.02
CA GLY A 24 -11.93 9.38 -5.89
C GLY A 24 -12.63 8.51 -4.85
N GLY A 25 -11.89 7.89 -3.91
CA GLY A 25 -12.47 6.99 -2.90
C GLY A 25 -12.93 5.64 -3.47
N SER A 26 -12.46 5.26 -4.66
CA SER A 26 -12.86 4.03 -5.35
C SER A 26 -11.70 3.07 -5.50
N VAL A 27 -11.89 1.83 -5.07
CA VAL A 27 -10.91 0.73 -5.22
C VAL A 27 -10.61 0.36 -6.67
N GLY A 28 -11.48 0.76 -7.61
CA GLY A 28 -11.29 0.50 -9.04
C GLY A 28 -10.54 1.60 -9.79
N ALA A 29 -10.20 2.70 -9.13
CA ALA A 29 -9.43 3.76 -9.76
C ALA A 29 -7.97 3.33 -9.97
N TYR A 30 -7.37 3.80 -11.07
CA TYR A 30 -5.92 3.65 -11.26
C TYR A 30 -5.17 4.31 -10.10
N SER A 31 -4.10 3.65 -9.65
CA SER A 31 -3.13 4.22 -8.73
C SER A 31 -1.99 4.90 -9.50
N GLN A 32 -1.11 5.61 -8.78
CA GLN A 32 0.14 6.06 -9.37
C GLN A 32 0.98 4.87 -9.83
N SER A 33 1.90 5.07 -10.76
CA SER A 33 2.74 3.98 -11.30
C SER A 33 3.53 3.23 -10.22
N THR A 34 3.86 3.91 -9.12
CA THR A 34 4.55 3.33 -7.96
C THR A 34 3.60 2.63 -6.96
N GLY A 35 2.29 2.80 -7.11
CA GLY A 35 1.25 2.25 -6.25
C GLY A 35 0.50 3.29 -5.42
N VAL A 36 -0.35 2.83 -4.50
CA VAL A 36 -1.13 3.68 -3.59
C VAL A 36 -0.24 4.15 -2.43
N ASP A 37 -0.14 5.46 -2.20
CA ASP A 37 0.81 6.04 -1.25
C ASP A 37 0.65 5.56 0.19
N ILE A 38 -0.59 5.43 0.69
CA ILE A 38 -0.82 4.96 2.06
C ILE A 38 -0.33 3.52 2.25
N ILE A 39 -0.49 2.66 1.23
CA ILE A 39 0.01 1.29 1.26
C ILE A 39 1.55 1.28 1.26
N ARG A 40 2.18 2.14 0.46
CA ARG A 40 3.64 2.28 0.43
C ARG A 40 4.20 2.73 1.78
N LYS A 41 3.52 3.66 2.46
CA LYS A 41 3.88 4.11 3.82
C LYS A 41 3.76 2.99 4.85
N HIS A 42 2.67 2.24 4.86
CA HIS A 42 2.51 1.09 5.76
C HIS A 42 3.58 0.02 5.54
N VAL A 43 4.00 -0.23 4.28
CA VAL A 43 5.10 -1.14 3.98
C VAL A 43 6.43 -0.63 4.55
N ALA A 44 6.72 0.66 4.39
CA ALA A 44 7.92 1.27 4.95
C ALA A 44 7.95 1.17 6.48
N GLU A 45 6.86 1.56 7.16
CA GLU A 45 6.71 1.44 8.61
C GLU A 45 6.89 -0.02 9.10
N PHE A 46 6.35 -0.99 8.37
CA PHE A 46 6.56 -2.41 8.67
C PHE A 46 8.04 -2.81 8.56
N ILE A 47 8.73 -2.39 7.49
CA ILE A 47 10.16 -2.69 7.30
C ILE A 47 11.02 -2.06 8.42
N GLU A 48 10.73 -0.81 8.80
CA GLU A 48 11.44 -0.12 9.87
C GLU A 48 11.30 -0.85 11.22
N ARG A 49 10.08 -1.30 11.53
CA ARG A 49 9.78 -2.06 12.75
C ARG A 49 10.51 -3.40 12.80
N GLU A 50 10.64 -4.09 11.67
CA GLU A 50 11.23 -5.44 11.60
C GLU A 50 12.76 -5.44 11.52
N ARG A 51 13.36 -4.46 10.82
CA ARG A 51 14.78 -4.52 10.43
C ARG A 51 15.68 -3.46 11.05
N TRP A 52 15.18 -2.62 11.95
CA TRP A 52 15.95 -1.61 12.68
C TRP A 52 16.74 -0.63 11.78
N PHE A 53 16.31 -0.43 10.53
CA PHE A 53 16.88 0.57 9.63
C PHE A 53 15.77 1.45 9.05
N PRO A 54 16.05 2.73 8.77
CA PRO A 54 15.06 3.66 8.21
C PRO A 54 14.68 3.25 6.79
N CYS A 55 13.38 3.21 6.50
CA CYS A 55 12.84 2.89 5.19
C CYS A 55 12.03 4.08 4.68
N ASP A 56 12.55 4.75 3.64
CA ASP A 56 11.80 5.79 2.97
C ASP A 56 10.73 5.16 2.06
N TRP A 57 9.46 5.52 2.31
CA TRP A 57 8.32 5.05 1.52
C TRP A 57 8.41 5.46 0.04
N GLU A 58 9.17 6.51 -0.30
CA GLU A 58 9.42 6.90 -1.70
C GLU A 58 10.21 5.83 -2.46
N ASN A 59 11.01 5.01 -1.76
CA ASN A 59 11.74 3.88 -2.32
C ASN A 59 10.91 2.59 -2.43
N VAL A 60 9.66 2.60 -1.96
CA VAL A 60 8.75 1.45 -2.07
C VAL A 60 7.93 1.56 -3.35
N THR A 61 7.92 0.51 -4.17
CA THR A 61 7.06 0.39 -5.37
C THR A 61 6.24 -0.89 -5.29
N LEU A 62 4.94 -0.79 -5.55
CA LEU A 62 4.03 -1.94 -5.62
C LEU A 62 4.06 -2.58 -7.00
N SER A 63 3.93 -3.90 -7.06
CA SER A 63 3.87 -4.68 -8.31
C SER A 63 2.75 -5.72 -8.25
N GLY A 64 2.36 -6.29 -9.40
CA GLY A 64 1.49 -7.47 -9.50
C GLY A 64 2.17 -8.77 -9.06
N GLY A 65 2.94 -8.73 -7.97
CA GLY A 65 3.68 -9.85 -7.40
C GLY A 65 5.18 -9.83 -7.69
N ALA A 66 5.89 -10.76 -7.05
CA ALA A 66 7.36 -10.82 -7.07
C ALA A 66 7.95 -11.06 -8.46
N SER A 67 7.32 -11.91 -9.27
CA SER A 67 7.79 -12.21 -10.64
C SER A 67 7.81 -10.97 -11.54
N GLU A 68 6.82 -10.07 -11.38
CA GLU A 68 6.78 -8.82 -12.12
C GLU A 68 7.85 -7.84 -11.61
N ALA A 69 8.01 -7.72 -10.29
CA ALA A 69 9.06 -6.88 -9.70
C ALA A 69 10.46 -7.28 -10.19
N ILE A 70 10.79 -8.58 -10.16
CA ILE A 70 12.08 -9.09 -10.65
C ILE A 70 12.26 -8.77 -12.14
N ARG A 71 11.22 -8.99 -12.96
CA ARG A 71 11.26 -8.68 -14.39
C ARG A 71 11.51 -7.20 -14.64
N ASN A 72 10.90 -6.31 -13.86
CA ASN A 72 11.08 -4.87 -14.00
C ASN A 72 12.52 -4.46 -13.66
N VAL A 73 13.09 -5.01 -12.59
CA VAL A 73 14.52 -4.77 -12.25
C VAL A 73 15.44 -5.27 -13.36
N LEU A 74 15.22 -6.47 -13.89
CA LEU A 74 16.04 -7.03 -14.96
C LEU A 74 15.95 -6.25 -16.27
N LYS A 75 14.83 -5.59 -16.56
CA LYS A 75 14.67 -4.74 -17.76
C LYS A 75 15.42 -3.42 -17.67
N LEU A 76 15.80 -2.99 -16.47
CA LEU A 76 16.53 -1.74 -16.24
C LEU A 76 18.05 -1.93 -16.34
N LEU A 77 18.53 -3.18 -16.30
CA LEU A 77 19.93 -3.57 -16.44
C LEU A 77 20.27 -3.80 -17.92
#